data_AF-O46162-F1
#
_entry.id   AF-O46162-F1
#
_cell.length_a   1.000
_cell.length_b   1.000
_cell.length_c   1.000
_cell.angle_alpha   90.00
_cell.angle_beta   90.00
_cell.angle_gamma   90.00
#
_symmetry.space_group_name_H-M   'P 1'
#
loop_
_entity.id
_entity.type
_entity.pdbx_description
1 polymer ?
#
loop_
_entity_poly.entity_id
_entity_poly.type
_entity_poly.pdbx_seq_one_letter_code
_entity_poly.pdbx_strand_id
1 'polypeptide(L)'
;MKLALALCAAFLLVVLVQAEQECTPGQTKKQDCNTCNCTPTGVWACTRKGCPPHKREVTCEPGTTFKDKCNTCRCGSDGKSAACTLKACPQK
;
A
#
# COMPACT_ATOMS: atom_id res chain seq x y z
N MET A 1 32.48 4.83 35.35
CA MET A 1 31.27 3.99 35.17
C MET A 1 29.97 4.79 35.04
N LYS A 2 29.67 5.78 35.91
CA LYS A 2 28.40 6.53 35.85
C LYS A 2 28.10 7.19 34.49
N LEU A 3 29.10 7.79 33.84
CA LEU A 3 28.93 8.47 32.54
C LEU A 3 28.58 7.49 31.39
N ALA A 4 29.22 6.31 31.36
CA ALA A 4 28.93 5.30 30.35
C ALA A 4 27.50 4.75 30.48
N LEU A 5 27.04 4.51 31.72
CA LEU A 5 25.66 4.07 31.95
C LEU A 5 24.63 5.13 31.51
N ALA A 6 24.91 6.42 31.73
CA ALA A 6 24.04 7.51 31.29
C ALA A 6 23.95 7.63 29.76
N LEU A 7 25.08 7.47 29.05
CA LEU A 7 25.10 7.44 27.58
C LEU A 7 24.34 6.22 27.02
N CYS A 8 24.51 5.04 27.63
CA CYS A 8 23.74 3.85 27.25
C CYS A 8 22.23 4.06 27.44
N ALA A 9 21.80 4.65 28.56
CA ALA A 9 20.38 4.95 28.80
C ALA A 9 19.83 5.97 27.79
N ALA A 10 20.58 7.02 27.47
CA ALA A 10 20.19 7.99 26.44
C ALA A 10 20.08 7.35 25.06
N PHE A 11 21.04 6.48 24.69
CA PHE A 11 21.00 5.77 23.42
C PHE A 11 19.80 4.81 23.35
N LEU A 12 19.52 4.06 24.42
CA LEU A 12 18.34 3.19 24.49
C LEU A 12 17.04 4.00 24.38
N LEU A 13 16.93 5.16 25.05
CA LEU A 13 15.78 6.05 24.91
C LEU A 13 15.60 6.55 23.47
N VAL A 14 16.70 6.94 22.79
CA VAL A 14 16.64 7.38 21.37
C VAL A 14 16.19 6.24 20.45
N VAL A 15 16.70 5.02 20.63
CA VAL A 15 16.29 3.86 19.80
C VAL A 15 14.82 3.49 20.04
N LEU A 16 14.31 3.62 21.27
CA LEU A 16 12.89 3.41 21.57
C LEU A 16 11.98 4.44 20.88
N VAL A 17 12.46 5.67 20.62
CA VAL A 17 11.68 6.74 19.97
C VAL A 17 11.68 6.60 18.43
N GLN A 18 12.64 5.92 17.81
CA GLN A 18 12.78 5.89 16.34
C GLN A 18 11.94 4.80 15.62
N ALA A 19 11.31 3.89 16.36
CA ALA A 19 10.73 2.65 15.81
C ALA A 19 9.38 2.81 15.06
N GLU A 20 8.81 4.02 15.01
CA GLU A 20 7.49 4.26 14.41
C GLU A 20 7.52 4.80 12.96
N GLN A 21 8.70 4.88 12.33
CA GLN A 21 8.81 5.35 10.95
C GLN A 21 8.37 4.28 9.94
N GLU A 22 7.39 4.60 9.09
CA GLU A 22 6.94 3.75 7.99
C GLU A 22 7.87 3.82 6.76
N CYS A 23 8.74 4.84 6.72
CA CYS A 23 9.62 5.12 5.60
C CYS A 23 10.82 6.00 5.99
N THR A 24 11.85 6.00 5.15
CA THR A 24 13.00 6.91 5.29
C THR A 24 12.70 8.24 4.61
N PRO A 25 12.89 9.39 5.29
CA PRO A 25 12.68 10.71 4.70
C PRO A 25 13.34 10.89 3.33
N GLY A 26 12.60 11.48 2.39
CA GLY A 26 13.06 11.68 1.01
C GLY A 26 12.83 10.49 0.07
N GLN A 27 12.46 9.31 0.59
CA GLN A 27 12.03 8.20 -0.26
C GLN A 27 10.74 8.55 -1.01
N THR A 28 10.56 7.90 -2.16
CA THR A 28 9.33 7.97 -2.94
C THR A 28 8.83 6.57 -3.27
N LYS A 29 7.51 6.42 -3.41
CA LYS A 29 6.90 5.18 -3.90
C LYS A 29 5.69 5.46 -4.76
N LYS A 30 5.29 4.47 -5.54
CA LYS A 30 3.99 4.43 -6.21
C LYS A 30 3.04 3.55 -5.42
N GLN A 31 1.84 4.04 -5.20
CA GLN A 31 0.72 3.24 -4.70
C GLN A 31 -0.42 3.41 -5.70
N ASP A 32 -0.72 2.36 -6.45
CA ASP A 32 -1.58 2.41 -7.62
C ASP A 32 -1.11 3.52 -8.59
N CYS A 33 -2.01 4.42 -8.97
CA CYS A 33 -1.67 5.60 -9.79
C CYS A 33 -1.10 6.78 -8.99
N ASN A 34 -1.11 6.71 -7.66
CA ASN A 34 -0.69 7.79 -6.78
C ASN A 34 0.82 7.78 -6.56
N THR A 35 1.39 8.98 -6.44
CA THR A 35 2.79 9.16 -6.03
C THR A 35 2.81 9.52 -4.56
N CYS A 36 3.71 8.89 -3.81
CA CYS A 36 3.93 9.16 -2.40
C CYS A 36 5.37 9.60 -2.16
N ASN A 37 5.54 10.58 -1.27
CA ASN A 37 6.83 11.01 -0.74
C ASN A 37 6.86 10.79 0.76
N CYS A 38 7.99 10.33 1.27
CA CYS A 38 8.20 10.18 2.71
C CYS A 38 8.50 11.54 3.34
N THR A 39 7.71 11.94 4.33
CA THR A 39 7.90 13.18 5.08
C THR A 39 9.14 13.08 5.99
N PRO A 40 9.67 14.22 6.49
CA PRO A 40 10.72 14.23 7.50
C PRO A 40 10.37 13.47 8.79
N THR A 41 9.08 13.27 9.07
CA THR A 41 8.58 12.53 10.23
C THR A 41 8.40 11.03 9.97
N GLY A 42 8.79 10.52 8.79
CA GLY A 42 8.73 9.09 8.47
C GLY A 42 7.33 8.57 8.08
N VAL A 43 6.45 9.43 7.55
CA VAL A 43 5.09 9.07 7.13
C VAL A 43 4.93 9.29 5.62
N TRP A 44 4.16 8.43 4.95
CA TRP A 44 3.87 8.57 3.52
C TRP A 44 2.82 9.65 3.24
N ALA A 45 3.21 10.72 2.54
CA ALA A 45 2.30 11.70 1.97
C ALA A 45 2.04 11.39 0.49
N CYS A 46 0.82 10.95 0.17
CA CYS A 46 0.43 10.53 -1.17
C CYS A 46 -0.52 11.51 -1.85
N THR A 47 -0.45 11.60 -3.18
CA THR A 47 -1.55 12.18 -3.98
C THR A 47 -2.84 11.40 -3.76
N ARG A 48 -4.00 12.03 -3.93
CA ARG A 48 -5.34 11.42 -3.76
C ARG A 48 -6.11 11.36 -5.08
N LYS A 49 -5.46 10.91 -6.16
CA LYS A 49 -6.10 10.72 -7.46
C LYS A 49 -7.03 9.53 -7.40
N GLY A 50 -8.22 9.67 -8.00
CA GLY A 50 -9.05 8.52 -8.35
C GLY A 50 -8.30 7.70 -9.41
N CYS A 51 -7.89 6.48 -9.06
CA CYS A 51 -7.17 5.63 -10.00
C CYS A 51 -8.14 4.93 -10.94
N PRO A 52 -7.78 4.79 -12.23
CA PRO A 52 -8.54 3.94 -13.14
C PRO A 52 -8.68 2.53 -12.57
N PRO A 53 -9.79 1.82 -12.88
CA PRO A 53 -9.88 0.41 -12.54
C PRO A 53 -8.68 -0.32 -13.15
N HIS A 54 -8.02 -1.17 -12.37
CA HIS A 54 -7.00 -2.05 -12.93
C HIS A 54 -7.64 -2.86 -14.04
N LYS A 55 -7.17 -2.67 -15.28
CA LYS A 55 -7.54 -3.53 -16.39
C LYS A 55 -6.89 -4.88 -16.10
N ARG A 56 -7.59 -5.74 -15.37
CA ARG A 56 -7.20 -7.13 -15.25
C ARG A 56 -7.29 -7.70 -16.65
N GLU A 57 -6.22 -8.30 -17.14
CA GLU A 57 -6.30 -9.13 -18.34
C GLU A 57 -7.16 -10.34 -17.97
N VAL A 58 -8.46 -10.21 -18.23
CA VAL A 58 -9.43 -11.29 -18.01
C VAL A 58 -10.01 -11.64 -19.36
N THR A 59 -10.08 -12.93 -19.65
CA THR A 59 -11.02 -13.43 -20.65
C THR A 59 -12.19 -14.02 -19.88
N CYS A 60 -13.38 -13.47 -20.08
CA CYS A 60 -14.59 -13.90 -19.39
C CYS A 60 -15.78 -13.91 -20.34
N GLU A 61 -16.83 -14.64 -19.97
CA GLU A 61 -18.07 -14.66 -20.74
C GLU A 61 -18.84 -13.34 -20.54
N PRO A 62 -19.17 -12.59 -21.61
CA PRO A 62 -19.85 -11.31 -21.51
C PRO A 62 -21.11 -11.35 -20.63
N GLY A 63 -21.24 -10.38 -19.72
CA GLY A 63 -22.42 -10.23 -18.86
C GLY A 63 -22.47 -11.18 -17.65
N THR A 64 -21.55 -12.14 -17.53
CA THR A 64 -21.47 -13.06 -16.40
C THR A 64 -20.79 -12.44 -15.18
N THR A 65 -20.94 -13.09 -14.03
CA THR A 65 -20.21 -12.76 -12.80
C THR A 65 -19.29 -13.90 -12.39
N PHE A 66 -18.10 -13.56 -11.90
CA PHE A 66 -17.10 -14.53 -11.47
C PHE A 66 -16.35 -14.05 -10.22
N LYS A 67 -15.53 -14.93 -9.62
CA LYS A 67 -14.65 -14.60 -8.51
C LYS A 67 -13.21 -14.49 -8.97
N ASP A 68 -12.56 -13.40 -8.58
CA ASP A 68 -11.10 -13.29 -8.64
C ASP A 68 -10.57 -13.11 -7.22
N LYS A 69 -9.89 -14.14 -6.73
CA LYS A 69 -9.56 -14.30 -5.31
C LYS A 69 -10.83 -14.14 -4.47
N CYS A 70 -10.88 -13.14 -3.59
CA CYS A 70 -12.05 -12.84 -2.76
C CYS A 70 -13.04 -11.86 -3.41
N ASN A 71 -12.67 -11.21 -4.52
CA ASN A 71 -13.46 -10.16 -5.15
C ASN A 71 -14.50 -10.74 -6.11
N THR A 72 -15.69 -10.15 -6.13
CA THR A 72 -16.72 -10.45 -7.14
C THR A 72 -16.53 -9.51 -8.32
N CYS A 73 -16.58 -10.06 -9.52
CA CYS A 73 -16.40 -9.34 -10.78
C CYS A 73 -17.60 -9.55 -11.70
N ARG A 74 -17.95 -8.53 -12.49
CA ARG A 74 -18.89 -8.62 -13.62
C ARG A 74 -18.14 -8.40 -14.92
N CYS A 75 -18.27 -9.34 -15.85
CA CYS A 75 -17.63 -9.28 -17.15
C CYS A 75 -18.29 -8.22 -18.04
N GLY A 76 -17.46 -7.42 -18.72
CA GLY A 76 -17.88 -6.46 -19.73
C GLY A 76 -18.34 -7.14 -21.02
N SER A 77 -18.99 -6.37 -21.90
CA SER A 77 -19.51 -6.87 -23.17
C SER A 77 -18.43 -7.30 -24.17
N ASP A 78 -17.20 -6.81 -23.98
CA ASP A 78 -16.05 -7.16 -24.82
C ASP A 78 -15.42 -8.52 -24.46
N GLY A 79 -15.84 -9.14 -23.35
CA GLY A 79 -15.26 -10.37 -22.81
C GLY A 79 -13.81 -10.22 -22.34
N LYS A 80 -13.29 -8.99 -22.31
CA LYS A 80 -11.87 -8.64 -22.07
C LYS A 80 -11.67 -7.66 -20.93
N SER A 81 -12.77 -7.21 -20.33
CA SER A 81 -12.79 -6.30 -19.20
C SER A 81 -13.74 -6.83 -18.13
N ALA A 82 -13.47 -6.49 -16.88
CA ALA A 82 -14.37 -6.78 -15.79
C ALA A 82 -14.33 -5.68 -14.74
N ALA A 83 -15.48 -5.31 -14.20
CA ALA A 83 -15.60 -4.45 -13.04
C ALA A 83 -15.66 -5.33 -11.78
N CYS A 84 -14.73 -5.11 -10.85
CA CYS A 84 -14.60 -5.94 -9.65
C CYS A 84 -14.75 -5.10 -8.37
N THR A 85 -15.18 -5.75 -7.29
CA THR A 85 -14.99 -5.19 -5.95
C THR A 85 -13.50 -5.02 -5.64
N LEU A 86 -13.15 -4.09 -4.75
CA LEU A 86 -11.77 -3.75 -4.37
C LEU A 86 -11.47 -4.12 -2.91
N LYS A 87 -11.74 -5.37 -2.53
CA LYS A 87 -11.39 -5.91 -1.21
C LYS A 87 -9.92 -6.32 -1.20
N ALA A 88 -9.22 -6.00 -0.11
CA ALA A 88 -7.94 -6.60 0.21
C ALA A 88 -8.16 -8.09 0.49
N CYS A 89 -7.61 -8.97 -0.36
CA CYS A 89 -7.73 -10.40 -0.18
C CYS A 89 -6.57 -10.92 0.68
N PRO A 90 -6.83 -11.90 1.57
CA PRO A 90 -5.76 -12.59 2.29
C PRO A 90 -4.70 -13.14 1.33
N GLN A 91 -3.44 -13.10 1.73
CA GLN A 91 -2.39 -13.87 1.07
C GLN A 91 -2.66 -15.36 1.33
N LYS A 92 -2.47 -16.21 0.32
CA LYS A 92 -2.57 -17.66 0.50
C LYS A 92 -1.33 -18.20 1.19
#